data_AF-G1USI7-F1
#
_entry.id   AF-G1USI7-F1
#
_cell.length_a   1.000
_cell.length_b   1.000
_cell.length_c   1.000
_cell.angle_alpha   90.00
_cell.angle_beta   90.00
_cell.angle_gamma   90.00
#
_symmetry.space_group_name_H-M   'P 1'
#
loop_
_entity.id
_entity.type
_entity.pdbx_description
1 polymer ?
#
loop_
_entity_poly.entity_id
_entity_poly.type
_entity_poly.pdbx_seq_one_letter_code
_entity_poly.pdbx_strand_id
1 'polypeptide(L)'
;MSHPLADAPSPSARPFPDLVALAETLRQTAQALLAAGPPAPVAEPGDAADAEKPSEVRSYRVPGYIVEEERIMLAQHQAQSWQEMFDKTCNHLHTLIFLLQHFETGASMDGYAVTLQGDTLMAPLNTLNSLCSLVADFRLQPEEG
;
A
#
# COMPACT_ATOMS: atom_id res chain seq x y z
N MET A 1 -9.27 59.61 16.20
CA MET A 1 -7.93 59.04 16.36
C MET A 1 -8.03 57.55 16.13
N SER A 2 -7.31 57.07 15.13
CA SER A 2 -7.38 55.73 14.56
C SER A 2 -6.71 54.71 15.49
N HIS A 3 -7.39 53.62 15.83
CA HIS A 3 -6.75 52.43 16.39
C HIS A 3 -6.46 51.46 15.24
N PRO A 4 -5.22 50.95 15.07
CA PRO A 4 -4.95 49.92 14.08
C PRO A 4 -5.47 48.59 14.63
N LEU A 5 -6.30 47.88 13.84
CA LEU A 5 -6.57 46.47 14.08
C LEU A 5 -5.25 45.73 13.87
N ALA A 6 -4.75 45.14 14.95
CA ALA A 6 -3.63 44.22 14.90
C ALA A 6 -4.02 43.03 14.00
N ASP A 7 -3.21 42.83 12.96
CA ASP A 7 -3.27 41.71 12.05
C ASP A 7 -3.01 40.43 12.87
N ALA A 8 -4.02 39.58 13.01
CA ALA A 8 -3.87 38.29 13.66
C ALA A 8 -3.25 37.31 12.66
N PRO A 9 -2.18 36.56 13.00
CA PRO A 9 -1.61 35.59 12.09
C PRO A 9 -2.64 34.48 11.82
N SER A 10 -2.98 34.26 10.54
CA SER A 10 -3.89 33.20 10.13
C SER A 10 -3.40 31.84 10.67
N PRO A 11 -4.26 31.07 11.36
CA PRO A 11 -3.89 29.74 11.80
C PRO A 11 -4.01 28.76 10.63
N SER A 12 -2.95 27.96 10.43
CA SER A 12 -2.95 26.72 9.64
C SER A 12 -3.04 26.83 8.12
N ALA A 13 -1.99 27.35 7.50
CA ALA A 13 -1.54 26.75 6.24
C ALA A 13 -0.67 25.54 6.60
N ARG A 14 -1.27 24.34 6.68
CA ARG A 14 -0.45 23.12 6.73
C ARG A 14 0.33 23.05 5.42
N PRO A 15 1.65 22.83 5.43
CA PRO A 15 2.40 22.65 4.20
C PRO A 15 1.78 21.49 3.42
N PHE A 16 1.45 21.72 2.15
CA PHE A 16 1.10 20.61 1.26
C PHE A 16 2.28 19.63 1.26
N PRO A 17 2.05 18.31 1.44
CA PRO A 17 3.12 17.34 1.32
C PRO A 17 3.72 17.44 -0.07
N ASP A 18 5.06 17.40 -0.15
CA ASP A 18 5.77 17.44 -1.42
C ASP A 18 5.38 16.21 -2.24
N LEU A 19 4.52 16.42 -3.24
CA LEU A 19 3.99 15.37 -4.10
C LEU A 19 5.11 14.68 -4.90
N VAL A 20 6.22 15.38 -5.16
CA VAL A 20 7.39 14.81 -5.85
C VAL A 20 8.10 13.82 -4.94
N ALA A 21 8.30 14.18 -3.66
CA ALA A 21 8.88 13.28 -2.66
C ALA A 21 8.00 12.04 -2.43
N LEU A 22 6.67 12.21 -2.41
CA LEU A 22 5.72 11.10 -2.29
C LEU A 22 5.79 10.16 -3.51
N ALA A 23 5.78 10.71 -4.72
CA ALA A 23 5.86 9.93 -5.95
C ALA A 23 7.16 9.13 -6.02
N GLU A 24 8.28 9.72 -5.62
CA GLU A 24 9.58 9.04 -5.59
C GLU A 24 9.61 7.91 -4.55
N THR A 25 9.01 8.13 -3.38
CA THR A 25 8.88 7.10 -2.33
C THR A 25 8.04 5.92 -2.81
N LEU A 26 6.91 6.19 -3.49
CA LEU A 26 6.06 5.15 -4.07
C LEU A 26 6.80 4.37 -5.16
N ARG A 27 7.57 5.05 -6.01
CA ARG A 27 8.39 4.42 -7.06
C ARG A 27 9.45 3.49 -6.46
N GLN A 28 10.16 3.95 -5.44
CA GLN A 28 11.17 3.15 -4.73
C GLN A 28 10.55 1.91 -4.06
N THR A 29 9.39 2.08 -3.43
CA THR A 29 8.68 0.98 -2.78
C THR A 29 8.21 -0.07 -3.79
N ALA A 30 7.64 0.36 -4.93
CA ALA A 30 7.24 -0.54 -6.00
C ALA A 30 8.44 -1.32 -6.58
N GLN A 31 9.58 -0.66 -6.76
CA GLN A 31 10.81 -1.31 -7.20
C GLN A 31 11.33 -2.33 -6.18
N ALA A 32 11.25 -2.02 -4.89
CA ALA A 32 11.64 -2.95 -3.83
C ALA A 32 10.74 -4.20 -3.79
N LEU A 33 9.42 -4.03 -3.99
CA LEU A 33 8.48 -5.15 -4.05
C LEU A 33 8.71 -6.03 -5.29
N LEU A 34 9.01 -5.43 -6.44
CA LEU A 34 9.35 -6.16 -7.66
C LEU A 34 10.69 -6.90 -7.52
N ALA A 35 11.68 -6.27 -6.88
CA ALA A 35 12.99 -6.86 -6.64
C ALA A 35 12.98 -7.98 -5.59
N ALA A 36 12.02 -7.95 -4.66
CA ALA A 36 11.86 -8.99 -3.65
C ALA A 36 11.55 -10.37 -4.27
N GLY A 37 10.99 -10.40 -5.49
CA GLY A 37 10.77 -11.60 -6.30
C GLY A 37 9.89 -12.67 -5.65
N PRO A 38 9.34 -13.62 -6.42
CA PRO A 38 8.86 -14.88 -5.83
C PRO A 38 10.05 -15.58 -5.15
N PRO A 39 9.84 -16.30 -4.03
CA PRO A 39 10.91 -17.09 -3.44
C PRO A 39 11.50 -18.03 -4.50
N ALA A 40 12.83 -18.06 -4.59
CA ALA A 40 13.52 -18.88 -5.58
C ALA A 40 13.07 -20.35 -5.44
N PRO A 41 12.78 -21.05 -6.56
CA PRO A 41 12.57 -22.49 -6.50
C PRO A 41 13.86 -23.11 -5.98
N VAL A 42 13.72 -23.90 -4.91
CA VAL A 42 14.82 -24.64 -4.29
C VAL A 42 15.47 -25.49 -5.39
N ALA A 43 16.76 -25.28 -5.62
CA ALA A 43 17.52 -26.10 -6.55
C ALA A 43 17.61 -27.52 -5.98
N GLU A 44 16.97 -28.46 -6.66
CA GLU A 44 17.08 -29.90 -6.40
C GLU A 44 18.55 -30.33 -6.58
N PRO A 45 19.23 -30.85 -5.54
CA PRO A 45 20.55 -31.41 -5.71
C PRO A 45 20.43 -32.80 -6.33
N GLY A 46 21.02 -32.96 -7.53
CA GLY A 46 21.06 -34.21 -8.27
C GLY A 46 21.75 -35.35 -7.53
N ASP A 47 20.97 -36.40 -7.34
CA ASP A 47 21.26 -37.84 -7.45
C ASP A 47 22.53 -38.39 -6.76
N ALA A 48 22.37 -38.78 -5.50
CA ALA A 48 23.14 -39.88 -4.90
C ALA A 48 22.29 -40.61 -3.85
N ALA A 49 21.79 -41.79 -4.26
CA ALA A 49 21.37 -42.93 -3.44
C ALA A 49 20.45 -42.65 -2.23
N ASP A 50 19.15 -42.79 -2.49
CA ASP A 50 18.14 -43.49 -1.68
C ASP A 50 18.44 -43.65 -0.17
N ALA A 51 18.18 -42.57 0.56
CA ALA A 51 17.64 -42.66 1.90
C ALA A 51 16.45 -41.69 1.92
N GLU A 52 15.24 -42.25 1.87
CA GLU A 52 13.97 -41.52 1.99
C GLU A 52 13.99 -40.73 3.30
N LYS A 53 14.52 -39.50 3.22
CA LYS A 53 14.50 -38.54 4.31
C LYS A 53 13.02 -38.24 4.50
N PRO A 54 12.43 -38.48 5.68
CA PRO A 54 11.03 -38.17 5.88
C PRO A 54 10.84 -36.71 5.52
N SER A 55 9.99 -36.45 4.52
CA SER A 55 9.60 -35.09 4.15
C SER A 55 9.20 -34.37 5.43
N GLU A 56 10.01 -33.41 5.87
CA GLU A 56 9.77 -32.69 7.11
C GLU A 56 8.53 -31.83 6.90
N VAL A 57 7.37 -32.35 7.28
CA VAL A 57 6.10 -31.62 7.22
C VAL A 57 6.16 -30.54 8.29
N ARG A 58 6.61 -29.34 7.90
CA ARG A 58 6.54 -28.15 8.74
C ARG A 58 5.10 -27.67 8.77
N SER A 59 4.40 -28.04 9.84
CA SER A 59 3.07 -27.51 10.14
C SER A 59 3.23 -26.13 10.78
N TYR A 60 3.01 -25.06 10.00
CA TYR A 60 2.96 -23.71 10.55
C TYR A 60 1.59 -23.47 11.17
N ARG A 61 1.55 -23.25 12.48
CA ARG A 61 0.31 -22.88 13.17
C ARG A 61 0.07 -21.39 12.94
N VAL A 62 -0.79 -21.06 11.99
CA VAL A 62 -1.27 -19.69 11.80
C VAL A 62 -2.20 -19.35 12.96
N PRO A 63 -1.91 -18.31 13.78
CA PRO A 63 -2.83 -17.86 14.80
C PRO A 63 -4.20 -17.51 14.22
N GLY A 64 -5.28 -17.97 14.86
CA GLY A 64 -6.64 -17.79 14.34
C GLY A 64 -7.09 -16.34 14.20
N TYR A 65 -6.47 -15.40 14.93
CA TYR A 65 -6.76 -13.98 14.79
C TYR A 65 -6.37 -13.43 13.41
N ILE A 66 -5.35 -14.01 12.78
CA ILE A 66 -4.86 -13.57 11.46
C ILE A 66 -5.91 -13.83 10.39
N VAL A 67 -6.53 -15.00 10.43
CA VAL A 67 -7.60 -15.38 9.49
C VAL A 67 -8.83 -14.49 9.70
N GLU A 68 -9.09 -14.06 10.94
CA GLU A 68 -10.19 -13.14 11.23
C GLU A 68 -9.88 -11.71 10.76
N GLU A 69 -8.65 -11.22 10.94
CA GLU A 69 -8.23 -9.90 10.42
C GLU A 69 -8.33 -9.84 8.89
N GLU A 70 -7.85 -10.88 8.20
CA GLU A 70 -8.03 -11.06 6.76
C GLU A 70 -9.50 -10.99 6.37
N ARG A 71 -10.35 -11.75 7.07
CA ARG A 71 -11.78 -11.85 6.78
C ARG A 71 -12.50 -10.52 6.99
N ILE A 72 -12.16 -9.79 8.07
CA ILE A 72 -12.69 -8.47 8.37
C ILE A 72 -12.30 -7.48 7.27
N MET A 73 -11.04 -7.49 6.84
CA MET A 73 -10.53 -6.59 5.81
C MET A 73 -11.20 -6.85 4.45
N LEU A 74 -11.34 -8.12 4.05
CA LEU A 74 -12.07 -8.53 2.85
C LEU A 74 -13.53 -8.04 2.88
N ALA A 75 -14.20 -8.19 4.02
CA ALA A 75 -15.57 -7.72 4.20
C ALA A 75 -15.69 -6.19 4.11
N GLN A 76 -14.77 -5.45 4.74
CA GLN A 76 -14.74 -3.98 4.70
C GLN A 76 -14.58 -3.44 3.27
N HIS A 77 -13.74 -4.10 2.46
CA HIS A 77 -13.47 -3.70 1.08
C HIS A 77 -14.37 -4.39 0.04
N GLN A 78 -15.37 -5.18 0.47
CA GLN A 78 -16.24 -5.96 -0.40
C GLN A 78 -15.46 -6.75 -1.47
N ALA A 79 -14.42 -7.44 -1.05
CA ALA A 79 -13.56 -8.27 -1.88
C ALA A 79 -13.67 -9.73 -1.46
N GLN A 80 -13.59 -10.64 -2.44
CA GLN A 80 -13.56 -12.09 -2.20
C GLN A 80 -12.13 -12.60 -1.97
N SER A 81 -11.11 -11.85 -2.40
CA SER A 81 -9.71 -12.19 -2.19
C SER A 81 -8.83 -10.93 -2.09
N TRP A 82 -7.63 -11.06 -1.52
CA TRP A 82 -6.67 -9.95 -1.51
C TRP A 82 -6.18 -9.60 -2.90
N GLN A 83 -6.07 -10.59 -3.80
CA GLN A 83 -5.73 -10.33 -5.19
C GLN A 83 -6.78 -9.42 -5.83
N GLU A 84 -8.07 -9.70 -5.63
CA GLU A 84 -9.14 -8.83 -6.11
C GLU A 84 -9.06 -7.42 -5.49
N MET A 85 -8.73 -7.32 -4.20
CA MET A 85 -8.59 -6.04 -3.51
C MET A 85 -7.41 -5.22 -4.08
N PHE A 86 -6.27 -5.87 -4.32
CA PHE A 86 -5.10 -5.27 -4.95
C PHE A 86 -5.39 -4.83 -6.38
N ASP A 87 -6.00 -5.70 -7.20
CA ASP A 87 -6.37 -5.40 -8.58
C ASP A 87 -7.34 -4.20 -8.67
N LYS A 88 -8.38 -4.17 -7.81
CA LYS A 88 -9.30 -3.02 -7.70
C LYS A 88 -8.55 -1.74 -7.35
N THR A 89 -7.60 -1.82 -6.42
CA THR A 89 -6.82 -0.67 -5.97
C THR A 89 -5.89 -0.16 -7.07
N CYS A 90 -5.20 -1.05 -7.77
CA CYS A 90 -4.37 -0.72 -8.93
C CYS A 90 -5.20 -0.09 -10.06
N ASN A 91 -6.38 -0.65 -10.37
CA ASN A 91 -7.28 -0.10 -11.38
C ASN A 91 -7.77 1.31 -11.00
N HIS A 92 -8.08 1.53 -9.72
CA HIS A 92 -8.48 2.84 -9.21
C HIS A 92 -7.36 3.87 -9.40
N LEU A 93 -6.13 3.53 -8.97
CA LEU A 93 -4.97 4.41 -9.15
C LEU A 93 -4.67 4.67 -10.62
N HIS A 94 -4.73 3.66 -11.48
CA HIS A 94 -4.55 3.82 -12.91
C HIS A 94 -5.59 4.78 -13.52
N THR A 95 -6.85 4.64 -13.11
CA THR A 95 -7.94 5.51 -13.57
C THR A 95 -7.70 6.96 -13.13
N LEU A 96 -7.31 7.17 -11.87
CA LEU A 96 -6.97 8.51 -11.36
C LEU A 96 -5.80 9.12 -12.11
N ILE A 97 -4.72 8.38 -12.33
CA ILE A 97 -3.57 8.85 -13.11
C ILE A 97 -3.98 9.20 -14.54
N PHE A 98 -4.78 8.36 -15.18
CA PHE A 98 -5.28 8.60 -16.53
C PHE A 98 -6.10 9.90 -16.60
N LEU A 99 -7.00 10.12 -15.63
CA LEU A 99 -7.79 11.35 -15.55
C LEU A 99 -6.91 12.57 -15.30
N LEU A 100 -5.93 12.46 -14.40
CA LEU A 100 -4.97 13.53 -14.09
C LEU A 100 -4.12 13.92 -15.31
N GLN A 101 -3.70 12.94 -16.12
CA GLN A 101 -2.92 13.17 -17.34
C GLN A 101 -3.70 13.90 -18.44
N HIS A 102 -5.03 13.88 -18.41
CA HIS A 102 -5.86 14.61 -19.37
C HIS A 102 -6.06 16.08 -19.02
N PHE A 103 -5.62 16.53 -17.83
CA PHE A 103 -5.58 17.95 -17.53
C PHE A 103 -4.45 18.62 -18.30
N GLU A 104 -4.76 19.71 -19.00
CA GLU A 104 -3.76 20.52 -19.69
C GLU A 104 -2.69 20.99 -18.70
N THR A 105 -1.43 20.74 -19.04
CA THR A 105 -0.28 21.16 -18.22
C THR A 105 -0.22 22.69 -18.23
N GLY A 106 -0.68 23.32 -17.14
CA GLY A 106 -0.77 24.79 -17.00
C GLY A 106 -2.20 25.33 -16.89
N ALA A 107 -3.22 24.49 -17.02
CA ALA A 107 -4.59 24.88 -16.69
C ALA A 107 -4.73 25.10 -15.18
N SER A 108 -5.37 26.22 -14.80
CA SER A 108 -5.73 26.48 -13.41
C SER A 108 -6.81 25.48 -12.99
N MET A 109 -6.46 24.55 -12.11
CA MET A 109 -7.45 23.69 -11.45
C MET A 109 -8.08 24.46 -10.29
N ASP A 110 -9.41 24.41 -10.18
CA ASP A 110 -10.07 25.02 -9.02
C ASP A 110 -9.76 24.22 -7.73
N GLY A 111 -9.81 24.89 -6.59
CA GLY A 111 -9.49 24.25 -5.30
C GLY A 111 -10.45 23.12 -4.90
N TYR A 112 -11.68 23.13 -5.41
CA TYR A 112 -12.64 22.06 -5.19
C TYR A 112 -12.23 20.79 -5.92
N ALA A 113 -11.81 20.89 -7.18
CA ALA A 113 -11.30 19.80 -7.99
C ALA A 113 -10.03 19.19 -7.37
N VAL A 114 -9.13 20.02 -6.83
CA VAL A 114 -7.93 19.54 -6.11
C VAL A 114 -8.33 18.74 -4.88
N THR A 115 -9.26 19.27 -4.09
CA THR A 115 -9.75 18.61 -2.87
C THR A 115 -10.44 17.29 -3.19
N LEU A 116 -11.33 17.29 -4.19
CA LEU A 116 -12.04 16.10 -4.64
C LEU A 116 -11.09 15.01 -5.12
N GLN A 117 -10.06 15.36 -5.87
CA GLN A 117 -9.05 14.40 -6.31
C GLN A 117 -8.26 13.86 -5.13
N GLY A 118 -7.86 14.71 -4.18
CA GLY A 118 -7.20 14.29 -2.94
C GLY A 118 -8.04 13.29 -2.16
N ASP A 119 -9.31 13.61 -1.92
CA ASP A 119 -10.26 12.73 -1.21
C ASP A 119 -10.46 11.40 -1.95
N THR A 120 -10.55 11.44 -3.27
CA THR A 120 -10.68 10.23 -4.10
C THR A 120 -9.44 9.35 -4.03
N LEU A 121 -8.25 9.96 -3.93
CA LEU A 121 -6.96 9.26 -3.86
C LEU A 121 -6.70 8.64 -2.48
N MET A 122 -7.31 9.17 -1.42
CA MET A 122 -7.20 8.60 -0.07
C MET A 122 -7.75 7.18 0.03
N ALA A 123 -8.83 6.86 -0.68
CA ALA A 123 -9.43 5.53 -0.64
C ALA A 123 -8.47 4.41 -1.09
N PRO A 124 -7.90 4.42 -2.30
CA PRO A 124 -6.94 3.39 -2.72
C PRO A 124 -5.64 3.39 -1.90
N LEU A 125 -5.18 4.55 -1.40
CA LEU A 125 -4.00 4.61 -0.53
C LEU A 125 -4.23 3.94 0.83
N ASN A 126 -5.40 4.16 1.43
CA ASN A 126 -5.76 3.49 2.68
C ASN A 126 -5.85 1.97 2.49
N THR A 127 -6.42 1.51 1.37
CA THR A 127 -6.46 0.08 1.04
C THR A 127 -5.05 -0.50 0.87
N LEU A 128 -4.14 0.18 0.16
CA LEU A 128 -2.74 -0.24 0.06
C LEU A 128 -2.06 -0.29 1.43
N ASN A 129 -2.29 0.71 2.28
CA ASN A 129 -1.71 0.74 3.62
C ASN A 129 -2.17 -0.46 4.46
N SER A 130 -3.46 -0.80 4.41
CA SER A 130 -4.01 -1.98 5.07
C SER A 130 -3.39 -3.28 4.56
N LEU A 131 -3.28 -3.44 3.23
CA LEU A 131 -2.66 -4.61 2.61
C LEU A 131 -1.18 -4.75 3.00
N CYS A 132 -0.42 -3.64 2.98
CA CYS A 132 0.99 -3.63 3.33
C CYS A 132 1.25 -3.91 4.81
N SER A 133 0.46 -3.33 5.72
CA SER A 133 0.58 -3.58 7.17
C SER A 133 0.39 -5.05 7.48
N LEU A 134 -0.63 -5.66 6.89
CA LEU A 134 -0.92 -7.07 7.12
C LEU A 134 0.22 -7.95 6.60
N VAL A 135 0.73 -7.69 5.38
CA VAL A 135 1.92 -8.38 4.82
C VAL A 135 3.17 -8.20 5.67
N ALA A 136 3.38 -7.01 6.25
CA ALA A 136 4.52 -6.71 7.09
C ALA A 136 4.45 -7.45 8.44
N ASP A 137 3.27 -7.57 9.04
CA ASP A 137 3.05 -8.33 10.28
C ASP A 137 3.33 -9.83 10.08
N PHE A 138 3.14 -10.37 8.86
CA PHE A 138 3.58 -11.75 8.54
C PHE A 138 5.10 -11.93 8.52
N ARG A 139 5.90 -10.85 8.43
CA ARG A 139 7.37 -10.95 8.27
C ARG A 139 8.16 -10.95 9.57
N LEU A 140 7.53 -10.87 10.74
CA LEU A 140 8.23 -10.79 12.02
C LEU A 140 7.66 -11.77 13.05
N GLN A 141 8.26 -12.96 13.13
CA GLN A 141 8.75 -13.50 14.41
C GLN A 141 10.04 -14.30 14.13
N PRO A 142 11.24 -13.79 14.46
CA PRO A 142 12.37 -14.69 14.68
C PRO A 142 12.02 -15.59 15.86
N GLU A 143 12.20 -16.91 15.71
CA GLU A 143 12.11 -17.82 16.86
C GLU A 143 13.14 -17.40 17.90
N GLU A 144 12.67 -16.92 19.06
CA GLU A 144 13.51 -16.85 20.25
C GLU A 144 13.82 -18.29 20.67
N GLY A 145 15.09 -18.69 20.52
CA GLY A 145 15.63 -19.97 20.99
C GLY A 145 16.00 -19.95 22.46
#